data_AF-A0A286U329-F1
#
_entry.id   AF-A0A286U329-F1
#
_cell.length_a   1.000
_cell.length_b   1.000
_cell.length_c   1.000
_cell.angle_alpha   90.00
_cell.angle_beta   90.00
_cell.angle_gamma   90.00
#
_symmetry.space_group_name_H-M   'P 1'
#
loop_
_entity.id
_entity.type
_entity.pdbx_description
1 polymer ?
#
loop_
_entity_poly.entity_id
_entity_poly.type
_entity_poly.pdbx_seq_one_letter_code
_entity_poly.pdbx_strand_id
1 'polypeptide(L)'
;MYKILVTLIVFSVICFSVQVKAEDADTAPPEQKKEKSELAKLLEKVDQDYKALQALSGYTSYKKKHWKLIKKSGENILDVAKILRRDYARPEDRKYEQLMKKMQDSAKSLVKVAKNNKKEGAVEDAQWYVRKLQQTCSLCHKHLDIHIYPQLFEGKKSEMKEKRLKK
;
A
#
# COMPACT_ATOMS: atom_id res chain seq x y z
N MET A 1 -42.91 -19.30 -19.99
CA MET A 1 -42.12 -19.48 -18.76
C MET A 1 -40.78 -18.71 -18.78
N TYR A 2 -40.72 -17.53 -19.42
CA TYR A 2 -39.54 -16.65 -19.41
C TYR A 2 -39.73 -15.45 -18.45
N LYS A 3 -40.99 -15.07 -18.18
CA LYS A 3 -41.35 -13.92 -17.35
C LYS A 3 -41.07 -14.11 -15.85
N ILE A 4 -41.00 -15.36 -15.37
CA ILE A 4 -40.66 -15.70 -13.97
C ILE A 4 -39.14 -15.73 -13.76
N LEU A 5 -38.36 -16.03 -14.82
CA LEU A 5 -36.90 -16.09 -14.75
C LEU A 5 -36.27 -14.68 -14.66
N VAL A 6 -36.87 -13.69 -15.34
CA VAL A 6 -36.39 -12.31 -15.33
C VAL A 6 -36.62 -11.62 -13.97
N THR A 7 -37.66 -12.01 -13.22
CA THR A 7 -37.96 -11.43 -11.90
C THR A 7 -36.97 -11.87 -10.83
N LEU A 8 -36.43 -13.10 -10.92
CA LEU A 8 -35.42 -13.61 -9.98
C LEU A 8 -34.03 -13.01 -10.19
N ILE A 9 -33.71 -12.58 -11.42
CA ILE A 9 -32.41 -11.93 -11.71
C ILE A 9 -32.40 -10.50 -11.17
N VAL A 10 -33.52 -9.77 -11.23
CA VAL A 10 -33.60 -8.41 -10.67
C VAL A 10 -33.53 -8.40 -9.14
N PHE A 11 -34.04 -9.44 -8.47
CA PHE A 11 -33.97 -9.55 -7.00
C PHE A 11 -32.57 -9.92 -6.49
N SER A 12 -31.75 -10.62 -7.29
CA SER A 12 -30.36 -10.95 -6.93
C SER A 12 -29.40 -9.75 -7.03
N VAL A 13 -29.78 -8.66 -7.72
CA VAL A 13 -28.94 -7.47 -7.89
C VAL A 13 -29.17 -6.44 -6.77
N ILE A 14 -30.26 -6.56 -5.99
CA ILE A 14 -30.59 -5.59 -4.93
C ILE A 14 -29.94 -5.96 -3.58
N CYS A 15 -29.54 -7.22 -3.36
CA CYS A 15 -28.93 -7.64 -2.10
C CYS A 15 -27.43 -7.30 -1.94
N PHE A 16 -26.75 -6.84 -3.00
CA PHE A 16 -25.34 -6.42 -2.93
C PHE A 16 -25.16 -4.89 -2.90
N SER A 17 -26.23 -4.14 -2.64
CA SER A 17 -26.10 -2.74 -2.21
C SER A 17 -25.95 -2.67 -0.69
N VAL A 18 -24.92 -3.34 -0.14
CA VAL A 18 -24.44 -2.97 1.18
C VAL A 18 -23.83 -1.59 1.00
N GLN A 19 -24.65 -0.57 1.32
CA GLN A 19 -24.18 0.73 1.72
C GLN A 19 -23.12 0.50 2.80
N VAL A 20 -21.85 0.54 2.40
CA VAL A 20 -20.75 0.78 3.32
C VAL A 20 -20.90 2.22 3.77
N LYS A 21 -21.86 2.44 4.68
CA LYS A 21 -21.89 3.60 5.55
C LYS A 21 -20.59 3.53 6.34
N ALA A 22 -19.77 4.55 6.15
CA ALA A 22 -18.67 4.85 7.03
C ALA A 22 -19.24 5.41 8.34
N GLU A 23 -19.86 4.55 9.13
CA GLU A 23 -20.23 4.79 10.52
C GLU A 23 -19.85 3.53 11.31
N ASP A 24 -19.07 3.77 12.37
CA ASP A 24 -18.66 2.83 13.41
C ASP A 24 -17.54 1.83 13.09
N ALA A 25 -16.33 2.22 13.50
CA ALA A 25 -15.22 1.30 13.75
C ALA A 25 -15.53 0.24 14.84
N ASP A 26 -16.72 0.24 15.45
CA ASP A 26 -17.03 -0.60 16.61
C ASP A 26 -18.02 -1.76 16.37
N THR A 27 -18.65 -1.87 15.21
CA THR A 27 -19.65 -2.93 14.92
C THR A 27 -19.13 -4.07 14.03
N ALA A 28 -17.85 -4.07 13.66
CA ALA A 28 -17.28 -5.15 12.85
C ALA A 28 -17.19 -6.50 13.62
N PRO A 29 -17.46 -7.65 12.98
CA PRO A 29 -17.26 -8.97 13.58
C PRO A 29 -15.84 -9.14 14.15
N PRO A 30 -15.64 -9.93 15.22
CA PRO A 30 -14.35 -10.08 15.90
C PRO A 30 -13.20 -10.48 14.97
N GLU A 31 -13.48 -11.33 13.97
CA GLU A 31 -12.49 -11.78 12.97
C GLU A 31 -12.03 -10.64 12.06
N GLN A 32 -12.94 -9.77 11.62
CA GLN A 32 -12.58 -8.59 10.82
C GLN A 32 -11.79 -7.56 11.64
N LYS A 33 -12.10 -7.39 12.93
CA LYS A 33 -11.32 -6.52 13.83
C LYS A 33 -9.89 -7.05 13.97
N LYS A 34 -9.71 -8.37 14.12
CA LYS A 34 -8.40 -9.03 14.19
C LYS A 34 -7.61 -8.91 12.90
N GLU A 35 -8.22 -9.18 11.75
CA GLU A 35 -7.58 -9.06 10.43
C GLU A 35 -7.09 -7.62 10.16
N LYS A 36 -7.92 -6.61 10.49
CA LYS A 36 -7.54 -5.20 10.39
C LYS A 36 -6.36 -4.85 11.30
N SER A 37 -6.32 -5.41 12.51
CA SER A 37 -5.21 -5.19 13.45
C SER A 37 -3.90 -5.78 12.92
N GLU A 38 -3.93 -6.98 12.35
CA GLU A 38 -2.73 -7.61 11.78
C GLU A 38 -2.24 -6.88 10.51
N LEU A 39 -3.16 -6.45 9.64
CA LEU A 39 -2.83 -5.62 8.48
C LEU A 39 -2.17 -4.30 8.92
N ALA A 40 -2.71 -3.64 9.95
CA ALA A 40 -2.17 -2.40 10.47
C ALA A 40 -0.73 -2.57 10.97
N LYS A 41 -0.44 -3.64 11.73
CA LYS A 41 0.92 -3.96 12.21
C LYS A 41 1.91 -4.19 11.06
N LEU A 42 1.48 -4.89 10.00
CA LEU A 42 2.31 -5.11 8.82
C LEU A 42 2.65 -3.79 8.12
N LEU A 43 1.65 -2.92 7.93
CA LEU A 43 1.83 -1.62 7.29
C LEU A 43 2.67 -0.67 8.16
N GLU A 44 2.53 -0.71 9.48
CA GLU A 44 3.38 0.04 10.41
C GLU A 44 4.85 -0.37 10.29
N LYS A 45 5.13 -1.67 10.20
CA LYS A 45 6.50 -2.17 9.97
C LYS A 45 7.09 -1.66 8.67
N VAL A 46 6.30 -1.65 7.58
CA VAL A 46 6.71 -1.08 6.29
C VAL A 46 7.00 0.41 6.42
N ASP A 47 6.15 1.17 7.10
CA ASP A 47 6.33 2.60 7.30
C ASP A 47 7.61 2.92 8.09
N GLN A 48 7.88 2.18 9.17
CA GLN A 48 9.11 2.31 9.97
C GLN A 48 10.36 2.07 9.12
N ASP A 49 10.39 0.97 8.36
CA ASP A 49 11.52 0.64 7.49
C ASP A 49 11.68 1.64 6.33
N TYR A 50 10.57 2.11 5.75
CA TYR A 50 10.59 3.13 4.72
C TYR A 50 11.13 4.47 5.26
N LYS A 51 10.69 4.91 6.45
CA LYS A 51 11.21 6.14 7.09
C LYS A 51 12.70 6.04 7.39
N ALA A 52 13.19 4.88 7.82
CA ALA A 52 14.62 4.65 8.02
C ALA A 52 15.42 4.80 6.71
N LEU A 53 14.89 4.28 5.60
CA LEU A 53 15.47 4.47 4.27
C LEU A 53 15.40 5.93 3.82
N GLN A 54 14.26 6.59 4.05
CA GLN A 54 14.03 7.98 3.66
C GLN A 54 15.01 8.93 4.35
N ALA A 55 15.37 8.67 5.61
CA ALA A 55 16.37 9.45 6.36
C ALA A 55 17.77 9.43 5.72
N LEU A 56 18.06 8.46 4.85
CA LEU A 56 19.31 8.37 4.08
C LEU A 56 19.25 9.12 2.73
N SER A 57 18.11 9.74 2.42
CA SER A 57 17.94 10.55 1.21
C SER A 57 18.81 11.80 1.30
N GLY A 58 19.54 12.11 0.23
CA GLY A 58 20.40 13.30 0.16
C GLY A 58 21.85 13.08 0.59
N TYR A 59 22.19 11.88 1.07
CA TYR A 59 23.59 11.52 1.32
C TYR A 59 24.32 11.31 0.00
N THR A 60 25.55 11.81 -0.11
CA THR A 60 26.41 11.57 -1.29
C THR A 60 27.21 10.28 -1.18
N SER A 61 27.30 9.69 0.02
CA SER A 61 27.99 8.42 0.26
C SER A 61 27.40 7.64 1.44
N TYR A 62 27.63 6.33 1.45
CA TYR A 62 27.12 5.43 2.49
C TYR A 62 28.24 4.67 3.21
N LYS A 63 28.21 4.75 4.55
CA LYS A 63 29.06 3.94 5.44
C LYS A 63 28.50 2.52 5.53
N LYS A 64 29.32 1.56 5.97
CA LYS A 64 28.92 0.15 6.19
C LYS A 64 27.60 0.01 6.97
N LYS A 65 27.37 0.86 7.99
CA LYS A 65 26.13 0.87 8.78
C LYS A 65 24.89 1.25 7.96
N HIS A 66 25.03 2.18 7.01
CA HIS A 66 23.92 2.59 6.13
C HIS A 66 23.57 1.46 5.16
N TRP A 67 24.57 0.81 4.56
CA TRP A 67 24.34 -0.37 3.72
C TRP A 67 23.66 -1.52 4.46
N LYS A 68 24.04 -1.76 5.72
CA LYS A 68 23.36 -2.75 6.57
C LYS A 68 21.90 -2.39 6.82
N LEU A 69 21.60 -1.12 7.08
CA LEU A 69 20.24 -0.60 7.24
C LEU A 69 19.44 -0.78 5.94
N ILE A 70 19.99 -0.35 4.79
CA ILE A 70 19.32 -0.47 3.48
C ILE A 70 18.97 -1.93 3.19
N LYS A 71 19.92 -2.84 3.42
CA LYS A 71 19.69 -4.28 3.24
C LYS A 71 18.55 -4.76 4.14
N LYS A 72 18.62 -4.50 5.45
CA LYS A 72 17.64 -4.99 6.43
C LYS A 72 16.25 -4.45 6.16
N SER A 73 16.12 -3.15 5.90
CA SER A 73 14.83 -2.52 5.61
C SER A 73 14.27 -2.99 4.27
N GLY A 74 15.12 -3.19 3.24
CA GLY A 74 14.70 -3.82 1.99
C GLY A 74 14.20 -5.26 2.16
N GLU A 75 14.86 -6.07 3.00
CA GLU A 75 14.43 -7.44 3.32
C GLU A 75 13.09 -7.44 4.06
N ASN A 76 12.93 -6.60 5.07
CA ASN A 76 11.68 -6.47 5.82
C ASN A 76 10.50 -6.05 4.93
N ILE A 77 10.67 -5.01 4.12
CA ILE A 77 9.63 -4.52 3.21
C ILE A 77 9.28 -5.61 2.18
N LEU A 78 10.29 -6.31 1.66
CA LEU A 78 10.08 -7.41 0.71
C LEU A 78 9.25 -8.53 1.32
N ASP A 79 9.52 -8.91 2.57
CA ASP A 79 8.80 -9.99 3.23
C ASP A 79 7.36 -9.60 3.55
N VAL A 80 7.13 -8.37 4.03
CA VAL A 80 5.76 -7.86 4.21
C VAL A 80 5.03 -7.77 2.86
N ALA A 81 5.68 -7.29 1.80
CA ALA A 81 5.05 -7.20 0.48
C ALA A 81 4.61 -8.57 -0.06
N LYS A 82 5.38 -9.65 0.21
CA LYS A 82 4.96 -11.02 -0.13
C LYS A 82 3.73 -11.46 0.66
N ILE A 83 3.69 -11.16 1.97
CA ILE A 83 2.53 -11.46 2.83
C ILE A 83 1.29 -10.73 2.30
N LEU A 84 1.40 -9.43 2.05
CA LEU A 84 0.28 -8.62 1.55
C LEU A 84 -0.24 -9.12 0.20
N ARG A 85 0.64 -9.55 -0.72
CA ARG A 85 0.23 -10.10 -2.02
C ARG A 85 -0.38 -11.50 -1.95
N ARG A 86 -0.20 -12.23 -0.85
CA ARG A 86 -0.75 -13.57 -0.66
C ARG A 86 -2.05 -13.52 0.14
N ASP A 87 -2.00 -12.85 1.29
CA ASP A 87 -3.06 -12.90 2.30
C ASP A 87 -4.05 -11.73 2.16
N TYR A 88 -3.66 -10.66 1.47
CA TYR A 88 -4.48 -9.45 1.26
C TYR A 88 -4.61 -9.09 -0.24
N ALA A 89 -4.53 -10.10 -1.10
CA ALA A 89 -4.65 -9.95 -2.55
C ALA A 89 -6.03 -9.40 -2.95
N ARG A 90 -6.06 -8.62 -4.04
CA ARG A 90 -7.29 -8.07 -4.64
C ARG A 90 -7.29 -8.36 -6.14
N PRO A 91 -7.54 -9.61 -6.56
CA PRO A 91 -7.39 -10.04 -7.96
C PRO A 91 -8.27 -9.24 -8.94
N GLU A 92 -9.41 -8.74 -8.48
CA GLU A 92 -10.31 -7.84 -9.19
C GLU A 92 -9.74 -6.42 -9.37
N ASP A 93 -8.84 -5.99 -8.47
CA ASP A 93 -8.17 -4.69 -8.50
C ASP A 93 -6.78 -4.79 -9.13
N ARG A 94 -6.74 -4.83 -10.46
CA ARG A 94 -5.49 -4.91 -11.24
C ARG A 94 -4.49 -3.82 -10.88
N LYS A 95 -4.95 -2.63 -10.51
CA LYS A 95 -4.06 -1.51 -10.21
C LYS A 95 -3.41 -1.70 -8.84
N TYR A 96 -4.17 -2.16 -7.85
CA TYR A 96 -3.61 -2.57 -6.55
C TYR A 96 -2.53 -3.64 -6.76
N GLU A 97 -2.84 -4.72 -7.49
CA GLU A 97 -1.88 -5.82 -7.71
C GLU A 97 -0.58 -5.37 -8.40
N GLN A 98 -0.71 -4.49 -9.40
CA GLN A 98 0.46 -3.91 -10.07
C GLN A 98 1.31 -3.05 -9.12
N LEU A 99 0.69 -2.26 -8.25
CA LEU A 99 1.39 -1.42 -7.28
C LEU A 99 2.07 -2.27 -6.21
N MET A 100 1.40 -3.31 -5.72
CA MET A 100 1.99 -4.27 -4.77
C MET A 100 3.19 -5.00 -5.38
N LYS A 101 3.10 -5.42 -6.65
CA LYS A 101 4.25 -5.98 -7.36
C LYS A 101 5.41 -4.98 -7.46
N LYS A 102 5.14 -3.71 -7.82
CA LYS A 102 6.17 -2.67 -7.90
C LYS A 102 6.86 -2.41 -6.56
N MET A 103 6.11 -2.44 -5.46
CA MET A 103 6.67 -2.34 -4.10
C MET A 103 7.63 -3.51 -3.83
N GLN A 104 7.20 -4.74 -4.12
CA GLN A 104 8.01 -5.94 -3.96
C GLN A 104 9.29 -5.90 -4.82
N ASP A 105 9.19 -5.52 -6.08
CA ASP A 105 10.33 -5.43 -7.01
C ASP A 105 11.33 -4.36 -6.57
N SER A 106 10.85 -3.21 -6.09
CA SER A 106 11.70 -2.12 -5.60
C SER A 106 12.44 -2.54 -4.32
N ALA A 107 11.74 -3.19 -3.38
CA ALA A 107 12.35 -3.73 -2.17
C ALA A 107 13.41 -4.80 -2.49
N LYS A 108 13.12 -5.74 -3.39
CA LYS A 108 14.09 -6.74 -3.88
C LYS A 108 15.31 -6.08 -4.49
N SER A 109 15.12 -4.99 -5.24
CA SER A 109 16.21 -4.26 -5.88
C SER A 109 17.09 -3.52 -4.87
N LEU A 110 16.51 -2.92 -3.82
CA LEU A 110 17.28 -2.36 -2.70
C LEU A 110 18.19 -3.39 -2.05
N VAL A 111 17.67 -4.60 -1.78
CA VAL A 111 18.47 -5.69 -1.21
C VAL A 111 19.62 -6.07 -2.13
N LYS A 112 19.38 -6.14 -3.45
CA LYS A 112 20.42 -6.45 -4.44
C LYS A 112 21.50 -5.36 -4.48
N VAL A 113 21.11 -4.09 -4.50
CA VAL A 113 22.05 -2.96 -4.50
C VAL A 113 22.89 -2.96 -3.21
N ALA A 114 22.26 -3.17 -2.06
CA ALA A 114 22.97 -3.20 -0.78
C ALA A 114 23.96 -4.37 -0.67
N LYS A 115 23.67 -5.54 -1.28
CA LYS A 115 24.60 -6.67 -1.39
C LYS A 115 25.77 -6.37 -2.33
N ASN A 116 25.53 -5.59 -3.38
CA ASN A 116 26.52 -5.21 -4.38
C ASN A 116 27.02 -3.76 -4.21
N ASN A 117 27.09 -3.28 -2.97
CA ASN A 117 27.32 -1.86 -2.66
C ASN A 117 28.69 -1.29 -3.06
N LYS A 118 29.61 -2.12 -3.57
CA LYS A 118 30.92 -1.71 -4.08
C LYS A 118 30.90 -1.29 -5.54
N LYS A 119 29.78 -1.52 -6.26
CA LYS A 119 29.66 -1.10 -7.65
C LYS A 119 29.59 0.42 -7.75
N GLU A 120 30.10 0.96 -8.85
CA GLU A 120 29.87 2.35 -9.21
C GLU A 120 28.36 2.64 -9.34
N GLY A 121 27.93 3.82 -8.89
CA GLY A 121 26.52 4.22 -8.92
C GLY A 121 25.63 3.56 -7.85
N ALA A 122 26.19 2.79 -6.90
CA ALA A 122 25.39 2.07 -5.92
C ALA A 122 24.54 2.98 -5.02
N VAL A 123 25.03 4.18 -4.69
CA VAL A 123 24.33 5.13 -3.82
C VAL A 123 23.11 5.69 -4.56
N GLU A 124 23.30 6.09 -5.80
CA GLU A 124 22.30 6.62 -6.71
C GLU A 124 21.21 5.58 -6.97
N ASP A 125 21.60 4.33 -7.21
CA ASP A 125 20.66 3.22 -7.37
C ASP A 125 19.83 2.96 -6.11
N ALA A 126 20.46 2.98 -4.94
CA ALA A 126 19.74 2.82 -3.68
C ALA A 126 18.71 3.96 -3.51
N GLN A 127 19.12 5.21 -3.72
CA GLN A 127 18.23 6.37 -3.68
C GLN A 127 17.11 6.28 -4.71
N TRP A 128 17.40 5.81 -5.91
CA TRP A 128 16.42 5.58 -6.97
C TRP A 128 15.33 4.61 -6.53
N TYR A 129 15.71 3.47 -5.95
CA TYR A 129 14.71 2.50 -5.48
C TYR A 129 13.95 2.96 -4.23
N VAL A 130 14.55 3.78 -3.35
CA VAL A 130 13.80 4.46 -2.28
C VAL A 130 12.73 5.39 -2.86
N ARG A 131 13.06 6.18 -3.89
CA ARG A 131 12.08 7.02 -4.59
C ARG A 131 10.98 6.20 -5.28
N LYS A 132 11.32 5.04 -5.85
CA LYS A 132 10.33 4.12 -6.43
C LYS A 132 9.38 3.55 -5.39
N LEU A 133 9.86 3.21 -4.19
CA LEU A 133 8.99 2.85 -3.07
C LEU A 133 8.06 4.01 -2.72
N GLN A 134 8.59 5.22 -2.52
CA GLN A 134 7.79 6.40 -2.20
C GLN A 134 6.67 6.64 -3.22
N GLN A 135 7.00 6.62 -4.52
CA GLN A 135 6.04 6.79 -5.60
C GLN A 135 4.97 5.69 -5.59
N THR A 136 5.37 4.45 -5.35
CA THR A 136 4.45 3.31 -5.29
C THR A 136 3.50 3.44 -4.11
N CYS A 137 3.99 3.78 -2.91
CA CYS A 137 3.16 4.02 -1.74
C CYS A 137 2.17 5.16 -1.98
N SER A 138 2.63 6.29 -2.53
CA SER A 138 1.76 7.44 -2.85
C SER A 138 0.65 7.07 -3.84
N LEU A 139 0.98 6.35 -4.91
CA LEU A 139 0.00 5.91 -5.91
C LEU A 139 -0.99 4.89 -5.34
N CYS A 140 -0.54 3.99 -4.46
CA CYS A 140 -1.40 3.01 -3.80
C CYS A 140 -2.35 3.69 -2.82
N HIS A 141 -1.85 4.59 -1.98
CA HIS A 141 -2.67 5.35 -1.05
C HIS A 141 -3.71 6.20 -1.77
N LYS A 142 -3.34 6.87 -2.87
CA LYS A 142 -4.29 7.60 -3.72
C LYS A 142 -5.34 6.68 -4.34
N HIS A 143 -4.96 5.48 -4.74
CA HIS A 143 -5.86 4.51 -5.36
C HIS A 143 -6.89 3.97 -4.35
N LEU A 144 -6.44 3.66 -3.14
CA LEU A 144 -7.25 3.13 -2.04
C LEU A 144 -7.92 4.22 -1.18
N ASP A 145 -7.76 5.50 -1.55
CA ASP A 145 -8.27 6.67 -0.80
C ASP A 145 -7.77 6.76 0.65
N ILE A 146 -6.54 6.27 0.89
CA ILE A 146 -5.86 6.31 2.18
C ILE A 146 -5.20 7.68 2.37
N HIS A 147 -5.60 8.38 3.43
CA HIS A 147 -5.06 9.69 3.79
C HIS A 147 -4.07 9.53 4.95
N ILE A 148 -2.77 9.66 4.68
CA ILE A 148 -1.70 9.44 5.68
C ILE A 148 -1.55 10.64 6.65
N TYR A 149 -2.11 11.80 6.30
CA TYR A 149 -2.10 13.01 7.12
C TYR A 149 -3.51 13.62 7.21
N PRO A 150 -4.48 12.94 7.84
CA PRO A 150 -5.85 13.41 7.91
C PRO A 150 -5.98 14.83 8.50
N GLN A 151 -5.09 15.20 9.42
CA GLN A 151 -4.99 16.53 10.03
C GLN A 151 -4.69 17.66 9.03
N LEU A 152 -4.07 17.36 7.88
CA LEU A 152 -3.82 18.34 6.83
C LEU A 152 -5.05 18.59 5.94
N PHE A 153 -6.12 17.80 6.13
CA PHE A 153 -7.33 17.82 5.30
C PHE A 153 -8.62 18.04 6.11
N GLU A 154 -8.50 18.43 7.38
CA GLU A 154 -9.65 18.91 8.15
C GLU A 154 -10.28 20.11 7.41
N GLY A 155 -11.54 19.97 7.02
CA GLY A 155 -12.30 20.98 6.25
C GLY A 155 -12.48 20.72 4.74
N LYS A 156 -11.71 19.83 4.10
CA LYS A 156 -11.81 19.59 2.62
C LYS A 156 -12.52 18.30 2.20
N LYS A 157 -13.05 17.53 3.15
CA LYS A 157 -13.70 16.23 2.87
C LYS A 157 -14.98 16.34 2.03
N SER A 158 -15.69 17.47 2.06
CA SER A 158 -16.92 17.69 1.29
C SER A 158 -16.66 18.01 -0.19
N GLU A 159 -15.68 18.88 -0.49
CA GLU A 159 -15.42 19.37 -1.86
C GLU A 159 -14.88 18.29 -2.82
N MET A 160 -14.08 17.34 -2.33
CA MET A 160 -13.54 16.28 -3.18
C MET A 160 -14.57 15.20 -3.54
N LYS A 161 -15.52 14.91 -2.63
CA LYS A 161 -16.64 13.99 -2.88
C LYS A 161 -17.56 14.54 -3.96
N GLU A 162 -17.84 15.84 -3.93
CA GLU A 162 -18.73 16.48 -4.89
C GLU A 162 -18.15 16.49 -6.32
N LYS A 163 -16.83 16.66 -6.48
CA LYS A 163 -16.19 16.60 -7.80
C LYS A 163 -16.15 15.20 -8.42
N ARG A 164 -16.25 14.14 -7.61
CA ARG A 164 -16.20 12.74 -8.09
C ARG A 164 -17.57 12.19 -8.47
N LEU A 165 -18.65 12.78 -7.94
CA LEU A 165 -20.04 12.46 -8.31
C LEU A 165 -20.52 13.24 -9.55
N LYS A 166 -19.80 14.30 -9.93
CA LYS A 166 -20.11 15.16 -11.10
C LYS A 166 -19.32 14.80 -12.37
N LYS A 167 -18.62 13.66 -12.40
CA LYS A 167 -17.80 13.21 -13.52
C LYS A 167 -18.08 11.76 -13.85
#